data_AF-A0ABD4ZG80-F1
#
_entry.id   AF-A0ABD4ZG80-F1
#
_cell.length_a   1.000
_cell.length_b   1.000
_cell.length_c   1.000
_cell.angle_alpha   90.00
_cell.angle_beta   90.00
_cell.angle_gamma   90.00
#
_symmetry.space_group_name_H-M   'P 1'
#
loop_
_entity.id
_entity.type
_entity.pdbx_description
1 polymer ?
#
loop_
_entity_poly.entity_id
_entity_poly.type
_entity_poly.pdbx_seq_one_letter_code
_entity_poly.pdbx_strand_id
1 'polypeptide(L)'
;NPDMGDSAITETFGIGGAAMIAAPGVTRFVGAGGMEAARAVSEEMAEIFLERNMQLQIPGWDFQGACLGLDIRRVVETGITPLINTGIAHKEAGIGQIGAGTVRAPLACFE
;
A
#
# COMPACT_ATOMS: atom_id res chain seq x y z
N ASN A 1 -0.51 1.08 19.37
CA ASN A 1 -1.78 1.74 19.01
C ASN A 1 -2.32 1.14 17.74
N PRO A 2 -3.64 1.18 17.51
CA PRO A 2 -4.22 0.94 16.19
C PRO A 2 -3.66 1.91 15.14
N ASP A 3 -3.80 1.55 13.87
CA ASP A 3 -3.51 2.46 12.76
C ASP A 3 -4.41 3.70 12.81
N MET A 4 -3.91 4.85 12.35
CA MET A 4 -4.63 6.12 12.42
C MET A 4 -4.20 7.13 11.35
N GLY A 5 -5.14 7.98 10.95
CA GLY A 5 -4.91 9.10 10.05
C GLY A 5 -5.46 8.87 8.65
N ASP A 6 -5.64 9.96 7.90
CA ASP A 6 -6.28 9.93 6.58
C ASP A 6 -5.29 9.62 5.45
N SER A 7 -4.01 9.36 5.78
CA SER A 7 -2.98 9.03 4.77
C SER A 7 -3.31 7.78 3.98
N ALA A 8 -4.15 6.87 4.52
CA ALA A 8 -4.68 5.69 3.84
C ALA A 8 -5.40 6.01 2.50
N ILE A 9 -5.76 7.28 2.26
CA ILE A 9 -6.28 7.72 0.96
C ILE A 9 -5.25 7.55 -0.17
N THR A 10 -3.96 7.59 0.14
CA THR A 10 -2.89 7.45 -0.86
C THR A 10 -2.88 6.06 -1.48
N GLU A 11 -3.18 5.05 -0.69
CA GLU A 11 -3.33 3.65 -1.07
C GLU A 11 -4.55 3.47 -1.95
N THR A 12 -5.66 4.12 -1.60
CA THR A 12 -6.89 4.09 -2.40
C THR A 12 -6.67 4.74 -3.77
N PHE A 13 -5.85 5.79 -3.82
CA PHE A 13 -5.42 6.43 -5.07
C PHE A 13 -4.46 5.56 -5.90
N GLY A 14 -3.93 4.47 -5.32
CA GLY A 14 -3.05 3.51 -6.00
C GLY A 14 -1.55 3.82 -5.91
N ILE A 15 -1.18 4.76 -5.02
CA ILE A 15 0.21 4.98 -4.62
C ILE A 15 0.45 4.38 -3.21
N GLY A 16 1.57 4.70 -2.55
CA GLY A 16 1.86 4.13 -1.23
C GLY A 16 2.12 2.62 -1.30
N GLY A 17 1.31 1.82 -0.58
CA GLY A 17 1.43 0.36 -0.56
C GLY A 17 1.34 -0.30 -1.95
N ALA A 18 0.41 0.14 -2.79
CA ALA A 18 0.22 -0.42 -4.14
C ALA A 18 1.39 -0.10 -5.11
N ALA A 19 2.05 1.03 -4.90
CA ALA A 19 3.21 1.47 -5.69
C ALA A 19 4.54 1.24 -4.99
N MET A 20 4.63 0.26 -4.07
CA MET A 20 5.82 0.03 -3.26
C MET A 20 7.10 -0.19 -4.09
N ILE A 21 6.98 -0.80 -5.28
CA ILE A 21 8.09 -0.96 -6.24
C ILE A 21 8.73 0.37 -6.69
N ALA A 22 8.02 1.50 -6.57
CA ALA A 22 8.56 2.82 -6.87
C ALA A 22 9.53 3.34 -5.78
N ALA A 23 9.51 2.75 -4.58
CA ALA A 23 10.27 3.22 -3.41
C ALA A 23 10.92 2.06 -2.61
N PRO A 24 11.79 1.24 -3.22
CA PRO A 24 12.36 0.05 -2.56
C PRO A 24 13.20 0.36 -1.31
N GLY A 25 13.72 1.59 -1.17
CA GLY A 25 14.38 2.04 0.06
C GLY A 25 13.43 2.12 1.26
N VAL A 26 12.18 2.54 1.01
CA VAL A 26 11.13 2.63 2.03
C VAL A 26 10.64 1.25 2.42
N THR A 27 10.57 0.30 1.48
CA THR A 27 10.21 -1.10 1.76
C THR A 27 11.09 -1.72 2.87
N ARG A 28 12.40 -1.41 2.86
CA ARG A 28 13.32 -1.83 3.94
C ARG A 28 12.99 -1.14 5.26
N PHE A 29 12.70 0.15 5.21
CA PHE A 29 12.39 0.96 6.40
C PHE A 29 11.08 0.52 7.08
N VAL A 30 10.05 0.15 6.32
CA VAL A 30 8.78 -0.37 6.84
C VAL A 30 8.83 -1.87 7.19
N GLY A 31 10.00 -2.49 7.09
CA GLY A 31 10.21 -3.91 7.44
C GLY A 31 9.61 -4.92 6.46
N ALA A 32 9.22 -4.48 5.26
CA ALA A 32 8.56 -5.33 4.25
C ALA A 32 9.56 -6.07 3.32
N GLY A 33 10.87 -5.82 3.44
CA GLY A 33 11.92 -6.51 2.68
C GLY A 33 12.65 -5.61 1.68
N GLY A 34 13.09 -6.18 0.55
CA GLY A 34 13.86 -5.48 -0.49
C GLY A 34 13.08 -5.26 -1.79
N MET A 35 13.80 -5.06 -2.91
CA MET A 35 13.21 -4.81 -4.23
C MET A 35 12.22 -5.90 -4.66
N GLU A 36 12.60 -7.18 -4.49
CA GLU A 36 11.70 -8.30 -4.87
C GLU A 36 10.41 -8.32 -4.05
N ALA A 37 10.49 -7.97 -2.76
CA ALA A 37 9.29 -7.86 -1.92
C ALA A 37 8.42 -6.67 -2.35
N ALA A 38 9.04 -5.53 -2.66
CA ALA A 38 8.34 -4.36 -3.18
C ALA A 38 7.61 -4.67 -4.50
N ARG A 39 8.26 -5.42 -5.40
CA ARG A 39 7.65 -5.92 -6.63
C ARG A 39 6.49 -6.86 -6.34
N ALA A 40 6.69 -7.87 -5.51
CA ALA A 40 5.66 -8.85 -5.18
C ALA A 40 4.40 -8.19 -4.59
N VAL A 41 4.57 -7.23 -3.67
CA VAL A 41 3.46 -6.44 -3.10
C VAL A 41 2.75 -5.63 -4.18
N SER A 42 3.50 -4.95 -5.04
CA SER A 42 2.90 -4.15 -6.12
C SER A 42 2.11 -5.01 -7.10
N GLU A 43 2.60 -6.20 -7.46
CA GLU A 43 1.87 -7.15 -8.30
C GLU A 43 0.61 -7.71 -7.59
N GLU A 44 0.69 -8.08 -6.31
CA GLU A 44 -0.46 -8.54 -5.51
C GLU A 44 -1.56 -7.45 -5.45
N MET A 45 -1.16 -6.20 -5.20
CA MET A 45 -2.11 -5.08 -5.18
C MET A 45 -2.73 -4.84 -6.55
N ALA A 46 -2.01 -5.08 -7.66
CA ALA A 46 -2.58 -4.92 -8.99
C ALA A 46 -3.77 -5.85 -9.28
N GLU A 47 -3.87 -7.00 -8.59
CA GLU A 47 -4.99 -7.92 -8.75
C GLU A 47 -6.33 -7.29 -8.33
N ILE A 48 -6.32 -6.42 -7.32
CA ILE A 48 -7.52 -5.78 -6.76
C ILE A 48 -7.80 -4.38 -7.31
N PHE A 49 -7.02 -3.88 -8.27
CA PHE A 49 -7.27 -2.61 -8.96
C PHE A 49 -7.70 -2.83 -10.42
N LEU A 50 -8.53 -1.93 -10.95
CA LEU A 50 -9.13 -2.08 -12.26
C LEU A 50 -8.16 -1.78 -13.41
N GLU A 51 -7.37 -0.72 -13.27
CA GLU A 51 -6.57 -0.15 -14.36
C GLU A 51 -5.20 0.36 -13.87
N ARG A 52 -4.42 0.92 -14.80
CA ARG A 52 -3.13 1.58 -14.52
C ARG A 52 -3.19 3.06 -14.93
N ASN A 53 -2.76 3.95 -14.05
CA ASN A 53 -2.65 5.38 -14.34
C ASN A 53 -1.33 5.69 -15.07
N MET A 54 -1.41 5.88 -16.39
CA MET A 54 -0.24 6.19 -17.22
C MET A 54 0.34 7.60 -17.03
N GLN A 55 -0.29 8.47 -16.25
CA GLN A 55 0.33 9.73 -15.84
C GLN A 55 1.32 9.54 -14.68
N LEU A 56 1.27 8.39 -14.01
CA LEU A 56 2.10 8.00 -12.87
C LEU A 56 2.91 6.75 -13.20
N GLN A 57 3.73 6.81 -14.26
CA GLN A 57 4.56 5.68 -14.66
C GLN A 57 5.69 5.43 -13.64
N ILE A 58 5.95 4.16 -13.35
CA ILE A 58 6.97 3.74 -12.40
C ILE A 58 8.13 3.09 -13.19
N PRO A 59 9.31 3.75 -13.32
CA PRO A 59 10.41 3.24 -14.13
C PRO A 59 10.92 1.86 -13.68
N GLY A 60 10.97 1.61 -12.36
CA GLY A 60 11.37 0.33 -11.79
C GLY A 60 10.37 -0.82 -12.00
N TRP A 61 9.22 -0.52 -12.60
CA TRP A 61 8.18 -1.48 -12.96
C TRP A 61 7.95 -1.52 -14.47
N ASP A 62 9.03 -1.46 -15.26
CA ASP A 62 8.99 -1.39 -16.73
C ASP A 62 8.04 -0.30 -17.26
N PHE A 63 8.02 0.85 -16.58
CA PHE A 63 7.18 2.00 -16.92
C PHE A 63 5.66 1.72 -16.91
N GLN A 64 5.22 0.66 -16.22
CA GLN A 64 3.80 0.49 -15.90
C GLN A 64 3.28 1.68 -15.07
N GLY A 65 2.01 2.04 -15.27
CA GLY A 65 1.33 3.02 -14.43
C GLY A 65 1.07 2.49 -13.02
N ALA A 66 1.01 3.40 -12.04
CA ALA A 66 0.47 3.11 -10.71
C ALA A 66 -0.95 2.51 -10.81
N CYS A 67 -1.36 1.72 -9.82
CA CYS A 67 -2.68 1.10 -9.81
C CYS A 67 -3.79 2.17 -9.80
N LEU A 68 -4.95 1.89 -10.39
CA LEU A 68 -6.07 2.83 -10.46
C LEU A 68 -7.42 2.11 -10.29
N GLY A 69 -8.26 2.66 -9.41
CA GLY A 69 -9.60 2.15 -9.14
C GLY A 69 -9.58 0.84 -8.34
N LEU A 70 -9.39 0.94 -7.03
CA LEU A 70 -9.56 -0.19 -6.10
C LEU A 70 -10.98 -0.77 -6.23
N ASP A 71 -11.11 -2.06 -6.54
CA ASP A 71 -12.40 -2.73 -6.73
C ASP A 71 -12.74 -3.62 -5.54
N ILE A 72 -13.77 -3.23 -4.78
CA ILE A 72 -14.25 -3.96 -3.61
C ILE A 72 -14.68 -5.40 -3.96
N ARG A 73 -15.19 -5.64 -5.17
CA ARG A 73 -15.65 -6.97 -5.58
C ARG A 73 -14.45 -7.91 -5.74
N ARG A 74 -13.34 -7.41 -6.28
CA ARG A 74 -12.09 -8.17 -6.39
C ARG A 74 -11.46 -8.41 -5.03
N VAL A 75 -11.53 -7.44 -4.12
CA VAL A 75 -11.09 -7.63 -2.72
C VAL A 75 -11.82 -8.81 -2.07
N VAL A 76 -13.15 -8.85 -2.18
CA VAL A 76 -13.96 -9.94 -1.62
C VAL A 76 -13.73 -11.27 -2.35
N GLU A 77 -13.67 -11.27 -3.68
CA GLU A 77 -13.49 -12.48 -4.49
C GLU A 77 -12.12 -13.15 -4.29
N THR A 78 -11.05 -12.35 -4.22
CA THR A 78 -9.67 -12.85 -4.09
C THR A 78 -9.24 -13.06 -2.65
N GLY A 79 -9.88 -12.39 -1.69
CA GLY A 79 -9.42 -12.30 -0.31
C GLY A 79 -8.19 -11.40 -0.11
N ILE A 80 -7.68 -10.76 -1.17
CA ILE A 80 -6.56 -9.81 -1.09
C ILE A 80 -7.11 -8.48 -0.58
N THR A 81 -6.66 -8.06 0.59
CA THR A 81 -7.04 -6.76 1.18
C THR A 81 -5.96 -5.70 0.93
N PRO A 82 -6.33 -4.42 0.76
CA PRO A 82 -5.38 -3.32 0.57
C PRO A 82 -4.27 -3.30 1.63
N LEU A 83 -3.02 -3.22 1.17
CA LEU A 83 -1.86 -3.00 2.01
C LEU A 83 -1.62 -1.49 2.20
N ILE A 84 -1.47 -1.07 3.44
CA ILE A 84 -1.26 0.32 3.84
C ILE A 84 0.14 0.49 4.41
N ASN A 85 0.88 1.46 3.87
CA ASN A 85 2.17 1.88 4.42
C ASN A 85 1.92 3.05 5.36
N THR A 86 2.23 2.90 6.64
CA THR A 86 1.84 3.88 7.66
C THR A 86 2.96 4.16 8.66
N GLY A 87 2.92 5.35 9.25
CA GLY A 87 3.77 5.70 10.37
C GLY A 87 3.26 5.07 11.66
N ILE A 88 4.16 4.54 12.48
CA ILE A 88 3.80 4.00 13.80
C ILE A 88 3.86 5.16 14.80
N ALA A 89 2.70 5.62 15.27
CA ALA A 89 2.59 6.65 16.31
C ALA A 89 2.65 6.03 17.71
N HIS A 90 3.32 6.72 18.64
CA HIS A 90 3.33 6.33 20.05
C HIS A 90 1.93 6.43 20.66
N LYS A 91 1.65 5.61 21.67
CA LYS A 91 0.33 5.56 22.32
C LYS A 91 0.00 6.76 23.20
N GLU A 92 1.03 7.40 23.74
CA GLU A 92 0.92 8.59 24.57
C GLU A 92 1.01 9.85 23.71
N ALA A 93 0.08 10.78 23.96
CA ALA A 93 0.00 12.04 23.24
C ALA A 93 1.27 12.88 23.42
N GLY A 94 1.71 13.53 22.34
CA GLY A 94 2.87 14.42 22.35
C GLY A 94 4.23 13.75 22.11
N ILE A 95 4.31 12.41 22.10
CA ILE A 95 5.56 11.70 21.78
C ILE A 95 5.79 11.61 20.26
N GLY A 96 4.73 11.42 19.48
CA GLY A 96 4.79 11.42 18.01
C GLY A 96 5.20 10.07 17.41
N GLN A 97 5.85 10.11 16.24
CA GLN A 97 6.20 8.92 15.46
C GLN A 97 7.40 8.16 16.07
N ILE A 98 7.25 6.84 16.21
CA ILE A 98 8.24 5.93 16.78
C ILE A 98 8.70 4.84 15.78
N GLY A 99 8.14 4.83 14.58
CA GLY A 99 8.52 3.89 13.53
C GLY A 99 7.66 4.04 12.28
N ALA A 100 7.77 3.06 11.38
CA ALA A 100 6.88 2.90 10.24
C ALA A 100 6.69 1.41 9.99
N GLY A 101 5.60 1.04 9.33
CA GLY A 101 5.26 -0.35 9.09
C GLY A 101 4.21 -0.51 8.01
N THR A 102 3.79 -1.75 7.85
CA THR A 102 2.69 -2.12 6.95
C THR A 102 1.53 -2.69 7.75
N VAL A 103 0.31 -2.36 7.35
CA VAL A 103 -0.92 -2.95 7.87
C VAL A 103 -1.82 -3.32 6.70
N ARG A 104 -2.79 -4.21 6.94
CA ARG A 104 -3.83 -4.53 5.96
C ARG A 104 -5.18 -4.03 6.44
N ALA A 105 -5.96 -3.46 5.52
CA ALA A 105 -7.35 -3.12 5.78
C ALA A 105 -8.12 -4.42 6.13
N PRO A 106 -8.95 -4.44 7.19
CA PRO A 106 -9.72 -5.63 7.52
C PRO A 106 -10.67 -6.02 6.37
N LEU A 107 -10.74 -7.30 6.02
CA LEU A 107 -11.63 -7.80 4.97
C LEU A 107 -13.11 -7.45 5.24
N ALA A 108 -13.52 -7.49 6.51
CA ALA A 108 -14.87 -7.14 6.95
C ALA A 108 -15.30 -5.70 6.60
N CYS A 109 -14.38 -4.81 6.20
CA CYS A 109 -14.73 -3.48 5.69
C CYS A 109 -15.30 -3.50 4.25
N PHE A 110 -15.17 -4.62 3.55
CA PHE A 110 -15.53 -4.78 2.13
C PHE A 110 -16.69 -5.78 1.89
N GLU A 111 -17.10 -6.52 2.93
CA GLU A 111 -18.21 -7.50 2.92
C GLU A 111 -19.60 -6.87 3.09
#